data_AF-B7IZM3-F1
#
_entry.id   AF-B7IZM3-F1
#
_cell.length_a   1.000
_cell.length_b   1.000
_cell.length_c   1.000
_cell.angle_alpha   90.00
_cell.angle_beta   90.00
_cell.angle_gamma   90.00
#
_symmetry.space_group_name_H-M   'P 1'
#
loop_
_entity.id
_entity.type
_entity.pdbx_description
1 polymer ?
#
loop_
_entity_poly.entity_id
_entity_poly.type
_entity_poly.pdbx_seq_one_letter_code
_entity_poly.pdbx_strand_id
1 'polypeptide(L)'
;MQTVEELANYFVLYITQARFSVKARTDSAISSIQVLLNKGWTLQEIKEELDNFSKTYPQIVTTLYHVEEIMKTKELPNNLLSPTSFYYHNILREVPPPPILKRDPNSGNWMRVELGFYLEMKNRFTLQDLLNYWYEKMDIIPNDHIIKQDEGKFKYMLGNYTVDELLFMIDVAKVQRKEKQLRTLRNAFELEKYLEEARDFIQRKENIHKVTGINREIKRHAKNSDTAKP
;
A
#
# COMPACT_ATOMS: atom_id res chain seq x y z
N MET A 1 9.54 -18.78 -6.59
CA MET A 1 8.33 -19.03 -5.79
C MET A 1 7.26 -18.11 -6.30
N GLN A 2 6.17 -18.68 -6.79
CA GLN A 2 5.12 -17.97 -7.51
C GLN A 2 3.77 -18.02 -6.79
N THR A 3 3.59 -18.95 -5.84
CA THR A 3 2.30 -19.16 -5.15
C THR A 3 2.43 -19.13 -3.62
N VAL A 4 1.31 -18.89 -2.94
CA VAL A 4 1.21 -18.93 -1.47
C VAL A 4 1.51 -20.34 -0.95
N GLU A 5 1.00 -21.35 -1.65
CA GLU A 5 1.16 -22.76 -1.34
C GLU A 5 2.62 -23.20 -1.44
N GLU A 6 3.36 -22.72 -2.45
CA GLU A 6 4.80 -22.95 -2.55
C GLU A 6 5.56 -22.37 -1.37
N LEU A 7 5.20 -21.16 -0.91
CA LEU A 7 5.84 -20.51 0.23
C LEU A 7 5.52 -21.18 1.56
N ALA A 8 4.27 -21.58 1.75
CA ALA A 8 3.88 -22.35 2.92
C ALA A 8 4.61 -23.69 2.99
N ASN A 9 4.65 -24.44 1.88
CA ASN A 9 5.38 -25.71 1.81
C ASN A 9 6.88 -25.52 2.02
N TYR A 10 7.46 -24.46 1.44
CA TYR A 10 8.86 -24.13 1.65
C TYR A 10 9.18 -23.91 3.14
N PHE A 11 8.38 -23.11 3.82
CA PHE A 11 8.53 -22.84 5.25
C PHE A 11 8.42 -24.12 6.11
N VAL A 12 7.40 -24.95 5.85
CA VAL A 12 7.14 -26.14 6.66
C VAL A 12 8.20 -27.24 6.41
N LEU A 13 8.59 -27.47 5.16
CA LEU A 13 9.48 -28.59 4.81
C LEU A 13 10.96 -28.23 4.94
N TYR A 14 11.35 -27.02 4.58
CA TYR A 14 12.77 -26.66 4.48
C TYR A 14 13.26 -25.78 5.63
N ILE A 15 12.42 -24.88 6.13
CA ILE A 15 12.79 -23.98 7.24
C ILE A 15 12.58 -24.69 8.58
N THR A 16 11.35 -25.08 8.90
CA THR A 16 11.04 -25.74 10.20
C THR A 16 11.35 -27.23 10.22
N GLN A 17 11.57 -27.85 9.05
CA GLN A 17 11.84 -29.28 8.89
C GLN A 17 10.82 -30.19 9.59
N ALA A 18 9.54 -29.80 9.52
CA ALA A 18 8.47 -30.47 10.24
C ALA A 18 8.29 -31.94 9.77
N ARG A 19 8.35 -32.88 10.73
CA ARG A 19 8.16 -34.32 10.46
C ARG A 19 6.73 -34.82 10.71
N PHE A 20 5.95 -34.07 11.49
CA PHE A 20 4.59 -34.43 11.89
C PHE A 20 3.64 -33.30 11.54
N SER A 21 2.35 -33.63 11.36
CA SER A 21 1.28 -32.63 11.14
C SER A 21 1.54 -31.68 9.95
N VAL A 22 2.31 -32.12 8.96
CA VAL A 22 2.77 -31.28 7.82
C VAL A 22 1.62 -30.56 7.15
N LYS A 23 0.53 -31.27 6.84
CA LYS A 23 -0.66 -30.69 6.20
C LYS A 23 -1.29 -29.56 7.03
N ALA A 24 -1.56 -29.81 8.31
CA ALA A 24 -2.15 -28.80 9.20
C ALA A 24 -1.25 -27.57 9.38
N ARG A 25 0.07 -27.77 9.41
CA ARG A 25 1.05 -26.67 9.46
C ARG A 25 1.10 -25.89 8.16
N THR A 26 1.03 -26.56 7.00
CA THR A 26 0.94 -25.90 5.70
C THR A 26 -0.33 -25.06 5.61
N ASP A 27 -1.49 -25.60 6.02
CA ASP A 27 -2.77 -24.87 5.99
C ASP A 27 -2.74 -23.64 6.91
N SER A 28 -2.12 -23.77 8.09
CA SER A 28 -1.86 -22.65 8.99
C SER A 28 -0.94 -21.60 8.35
N ALA A 29 0.17 -22.02 7.75
CA ALA A 29 1.11 -21.12 7.08
C ALA A 29 0.47 -20.40 5.88
N ILE A 30 -0.38 -21.08 5.09
CA ILE A 30 -1.15 -20.47 4.01
C ILE A 30 -2.01 -19.33 4.56
N SER A 31 -2.74 -19.59 5.64
CA SER A 31 -3.63 -18.60 6.27
C SER A 31 -2.83 -17.38 6.76
N SER A 32 -1.70 -17.61 7.43
CA SER A 32 -0.81 -16.55 7.89
C SER A 32 -0.20 -15.73 6.74
N ILE A 33 0.23 -16.40 5.67
CA ILE A 33 0.79 -15.72 4.48
C ILE A 33 -0.30 -14.87 3.81
N GLN A 34 -1.53 -15.37 3.67
CA GLN A 34 -2.64 -14.58 3.13
C GLN A 34 -2.92 -13.31 3.94
N VAL A 35 -2.86 -13.40 5.28
CA VAL A 35 -2.97 -12.23 6.16
C VAL A 35 -1.84 -11.24 5.90
N LEU A 36 -0.60 -11.70 5.70
CA LEU A 36 0.54 -10.83 5.38
C LEU A 36 0.41 -10.18 4.00
N LEU A 37 -0.05 -10.92 2.99
CA LEU A 37 -0.35 -10.37 1.67
C LEU A 37 -1.41 -9.27 1.74
N ASN A 38 -2.47 -9.48 2.53
CA ASN A 38 -3.50 -8.46 2.75
C ASN A 38 -2.95 -7.21 3.45
N LYS A 39 -1.92 -7.37 4.30
CA LYS A 39 -1.17 -6.25 4.90
C LYS A 39 -0.20 -5.56 3.92
N GLY A 40 -0.05 -6.05 2.69
CA GLY A 40 0.80 -5.44 1.66
C GLY A 40 2.21 -6.05 1.51
N TRP A 41 2.49 -7.17 2.17
CA TRP A 41 3.73 -7.91 1.95
C TRP A 41 3.69 -8.61 0.59
N THR A 42 4.86 -8.78 -0.03
CA THR A 42 5.01 -9.66 -1.19
C THR A 42 5.52 -11.03 -0.78
N LEU A 43 5.25 -12.06 -1.60
CA LEU A 43 5.75 -13.43 -1.35
C LEU A 43 7.28 -13.47 -1.27
N GLN A 44 7.96 -12.66 -2.07
CA GLN A 44 9.42 -12.58 -2.07
C GLN A 44 9.95 -11.99 -0.76
N GLU A 45 9.37 -10.89 -0.27
CA GLU A 45 9.79 -10.27 0.99
C GLU A 45 9.54 -11.18 2.19
N ILE A 46 8.38 -11.86 2.22
CA ILE A 46 8.10 -12.85 3.27
C ILE A 46 9.16 -13.95 3.24
N LYS A 47 9.50 -14.47 2.06
CA LYS A 47 10.55 -15.48 1.91
C LYS A 47 11.90 -14.97 2.40
N GLU A 48 12.32 -13.77 2.01
CA GLU A 48 13.59 -13.18 2.41
C GLU A 48 13.68 -12.99 3.93
N GLU A 49 12.60 -12.56 4.58
CA GLU A 49 12.53 -12.46 6.04
C GLU A 49 12.60 -13.83 6.72
N LEU A 50 11.90 -14.84 6.18
CA LEU A 50 11.96 -16.20 6.69
C LEU A 50 13.35 -16.82 6.53
N ASP A 51 14.01 -16.60 5.39
CA ASP A 51 15.37 -17.06 5.12
C ASP A 51 16.36 -16.38 6.07
N ASN A 52 16.25 -15.07 6.25
CA ASN A 52 17.09 -14.30 7.16
C ASN A 52 16.91 -14.79 8.59
N PHE A 53 15.66 -14.98 9.04
CA PHE A 53 15.38 -15.53 10.35
C PHE A 53 16.00 -16.93 10.54
N SER A 54 15.90 -17.80 9.52
CA SER A 54 16.50 -19.14 9.57
C SER A 54 18.01 -19.14 9.72
N LYS A 55 18.69 -18.17 9.09
CA LYS A 55 20.14 -18.00 9.16
C LYS A 55 20.57 -17.40 10.50
N THR A 56 19.79 -16.46 11.03
CA THR A 56 20.12 -15.78 12.29
C THR A 56 19.82 -16.63 13.52
N TYR A 57 18.74 -17.42 13.50
CA TYR A 57 18.28 -18.18 14.67
C TYR A 57 18.02 -19.67 14.38
N PRO A 58 19.02 -20.44 13.88
CA PRO A 58 18.82 -21.80 13.38
C PRO A 58 18.25 -22.77 14.44
N GLN A 59 18.53 -22.55 15.73
CA GLN A 59 18.05 -23.40 16.82
C GLN A 59 16.60 -23.11 17.24
N ILE A 60 16.09 -21.91 16.98
CA ILE A 60 14.73 -21.48 17.34
C ILE A 60 13.76 -21.83 16.22
N VAL A 61 14.23 -21.80 14.97
CA VAL A 61 13.40 -22.02 13.79
C VAL A 61 12.74 -23.41 13.77
N THR A 62 13.39 -24.44 14.30
CA THR A 62 12.86 -25.80 14.36
C THR A 62 11.82 -25.98 15.46
N THR A 63 11.76 -25.07 16.43
CA THR A 63 10.78 -25.07 17.53
C THR A 63 9.63 -24.11 17.32
N LEU A 64 9.72 -23.18 16.36
CA LEU A 64 8.60 -22.32 15.96
C LEU A 64 7.62 -23.09 15.06
N TYR A 65 6.34 -22.85 15.28
CA TYR A 65 5.26 -23.58 14.59
C TYR A 65 4.55 -22.73 13.54
N HIS A 66 4.63 -21.40 13.65
CA HIS A 66 3.80 -20.50 12.86
C HIS A 66 4.60 -19.34 12.24
N VAL A 67 4.30 -19.02 10.98
CA VAL A 67 4.87 -17.86 10.25
C VAL A 67 4.59 -16.56 11.01
N GLU A 68 3.43 -16.46 11.66
CA GLU A 68 3.03 -15.31 12.47
C GLU A 68 4.03 -14.98 13.58
N GLU A 69 4.65 -15.97 14.20
CA GLU A 69 5.59 -15.74 15.31
C GLU A 69 6.84 -15.00 14.85
N ILE A 70 7.30 -15.29 13.63
CA ILE A 70 8.47 -14.63 13.01
C ILE A 70 8.09 -13.24 12.53
N MET A 71 6.92 -13.11 11.90
CA MET A 71 6.52 -11.88 11.20
C MET A 71 5.83 -10.86 12.09
N LYS A 72 5.41 -11.20 13.31
CA LYS A 72 4.66 -10.32 14.21
C LYS A 72 5.37 -9.01 14.54
N THR A 73 6.70 -9.04 14.63
CA THR A 73 7.53 -7.87 14.99
C THR A 73 8.10 -7.14 13.78
N LYS A 74 7.81 -7.61 12.55
CA LYS A 74 8.39 -7.08 11.33
C LYS A 74 7.48 -6.03 10.70
N GLU A 75 8.08 -4.91 10.32
CA GLU A 75 7.42 -3.87 9.55
C GLU A 75 7.59 -4.12 8.05
N LEU A 76 6.66 -3.59 7.24
CA LEU A 76 6.73 -3.69 5.79
C LEU A 76 7.99 -2.98 5.29
N PRO A 77 8.86 -3.67 4.52
CA PRO A 77 10.07 -3.05 4.02
C PRO A 77 9.73 -1.91 3.06
N ASN A 78 10.44 -0.79 3.20
CA ASN A 78 10.33 0.38 2.31
C ASN A 78 8.93 1.00 2.21
N ASN A 79 8.07 0.78 3.22
CA ASN A 79 6.78 1.46 3.27
C ASN A 79 6.97 2.90 3.76
N LEU A 80 6.48 3.87 2.99
CA LEU A 80 6.50 5.28 3.36
C LEU A 80 5.30 5.66 4.25
N LEU A 81 4.33 4.76 4.41
CA LEU A 81 3.17 4.97 5.25
C LEU A 81 3.42 4.45 6.66
N SER A 82 3.02 5.28 7.63
CA SER A 82 2.96 4.91 9.04
C SER A 82 1.58 4.32 9.34
N PRO A 83 1.48 3.18 10.04
CA PRO A 83 0.22 2.53 10.38
C PRO A 83 -0.74 3.38 11.22
N THR A 84 -0.23 4.40 11.92
CA THR A 84 -1.02 5.24 12.84
C THR A 84 -1.38 6.59 12.25
N SER A 85 -0.86 6.92 11.07
CA SER A 85 -1.01 8.24 10.47
C SER A 85 -2.20 8.28 9.51
N PHE A 86 -2.99 9.35 9.60
CA PHE A 86 -4.06 9.64 8.64
C PHE A 86 -3.53 10.56 7.55
N TYR A 87 -3.62 10.12 6.30
CA TYR A 87 -3.06 10.85 5.16
C TYR A 87 -4.12 11.66 4.41
N TYR A 88 -3.80 12.91 4.11
CA TYR A 88 -4.34 13.91 3.18
C TYR A 88 -4.68 13.43 1.78
N HIS A 89 -3.68 12.86 1.14
CA HIS A 89 -3.62 12.79 -0.30
C HIS A 89 -4.47 11.64 -0.84
N ASN A 90 -5.23 11.87 -1.91
CA ASN A 90 -6.19 10.88 -2.41
C ASN A 90 -5.52 9.57 -2.86
N ILE A 91 -4.29 9.64 -3.39
CA ILE A 91 -3.57 8.44 -3.81
C ILE A 91 -3.18 7.52 -2.63
N LEU A 92 -3.14 8.03 -1.41
CA LEU A 92 -2.80 7.28 -0.20
C LEU A 92 -4.03 6.63 0.45
N ARG A 93 -5.21 6.77 -0.17
CA ARG A 93 -6.48 6.34 0.39
C ARG A 93 -7.15 5.31 -0.52
N GLU A 94 -7.95 4.47 0.10
CA GLU A 94 -8.91 3.61 -0.56
C GLU A 94 -10.33 4.09 -0.27
N VAL A 95 -11.11 4.27 -1.33
CA VAL A 95 -12.51 4.68 -1.30
C VAL A 95 -13.32 3.74 -2.18
N PRO A 96 -14.64 3.60 -1.99
CA PRO A 96 -15.46 2.74 -2.83
C PRO A 96 -15.37 3.17 -4.30
N PRO A 97 -15.32 2.19 -5.24
CA PRO A 97 -15.45 2.48 -6.65
C PRO A 97 -16.84 3.10 -6.94
N PRO A 98 -16.97 3.83 -8.05
CA PRO A 98 -18.26 4.37 -8.45
C PRO A 98 -19.29 3.24 -8.64
N PRO A 99 -20.59 3.48 -8.34
CA PRO A 99 -21.64 2.50 -8.55
C PRO A 99 -21.67 2.02 -10.01
N ILE A 100 -21.78 0.71 -10.19
CA ILE A 100 -21.85 0.09 -11.52
C ILE A 100 -23.17 -0.64 -11.69
N LEU A 101 -23.71 -0.63 -12.92
CA LEU A 101 -24.83 -1.49 -13.29
C LEU A 101 -24.28 -2.84 -13.72
N LYS A 102 -24.67 -3.91 -13.02
CA LYS A 102 -24.39 -5.29 -13.42
C LYS A 102 -25.69 -6.00 -13.74
N ARG A 103 -25.67 -6.81 -14.79
CA ARG A 103 -26.79 -7.69 -15.10
C ARG A 103 -26.77 -8.87 -14.14
N ASP A 104 -27.88 -9.12 -13.47
CA ASP A 104 -28.06 -10.29 -12.62
C ASP A 104 -27.99 -11.56 -13.49
N PRO A 105 -27.07 -12.51 -13.22
CA PRO A 105 -27.00 -13.76 -13.97
C PRO A 105 -28.30 -14.58 -13.89
N ASN A 106 -29.06 -14.43 -12.80
CA ASN A 106 -30.24 -15.27 -12.54
C ASN A 106 -31.54 -14.64 -13.07
N SER A 107 -31.76 -13.34 -12.82
CA SER A 107 -33.01 -12.67 -13.26
C SER A 107 -32.90 -11.92 -14.59
N GLY A 108 -31.68 -11.72 -15.13
CA GLY A 108 -31.46 -10.96 -16.35
C GLY A 108 -31.70 -9.44 -16.23
N ASN A 109 -32.09 -8.96 -15.05
CA ASN A 109 -32.35 -7.55 -14.76
C ASN A 109 -31.07 -6.77 -14.47
N TRP A 110 -31.10 -5.47 -14.73
CA TRP A 110 -30.02 -4.55 -14.37
C TRP A 110 -30.09 -4.24 -12.88
N MET A 111 -29.04 -4.58 -12.14
CA MET A 111 -28.89 -4.26 -10.72
C MET A 111 -27.80 -3.20 -10.54
N ARG A 112 -28.10 -2.16 -9.75
CA ARG A 112 -27.10 -1.20 -9.28
C ARG A 112 -26.29 -1.85 -8.16
N VAL A 113 -25.00 -2.06 -8.41
CA VAL A 113 -24.05 -2.54 -7.42
C VAL A 113 -23.32 -1.32 -6.85
N GLU A 114 -23.66 -0.99 -5.61
CA GLU A 114 -23.05 0.09 -4.84
C GLU A 114 -22.44 -0.49 -3.57
N LEU A 115 -21.23 -0.06 -3.25
CA LEU A 115 -20.57 -0.39 -1.99
C LEU A 115 -20.83 0.74 -1.00
N GLY A 116 -21.03 0.38 0.26
CA GLY A 116 -21.14 1.38 1.33
C GLY A 116 -19.88 2.24 1.39
N PHE A 117 -20.05 3.49 1.84
CA PHE A 117 -18.93 4.41 1.98
C PHE A 117 -17.88 3.86 2.95
N TYR A 118 -16.63 3.84 2.51
CA TYR A 118 -15.46 3.56 3.34
C TYR A 118 -14.33 4.50 2.93
N LEU A 119 -13.42 4.73 3.88
CA LEU A 119 -12.20 5.50 3.68
C LEU A 119 -11.11 4.88 4.53
N GLU A 120 -10.21 4.14 3.89
CA GLU A 120 -9.11 3.44 4.54
C GLU A 120 -7.78 3.99 4.01
N MET A 121 -6.71 3.97 4.80
CA MET A 121 -5.39 4.26 4.26
C MET A 121 -4.90 3.05 3.45
N LYS A 122 -4.13 3.31 2.40
CA LYS A 122 -3.44 2.22 1.70
C LYS A 122 -2.50 1.51 2.67
N ASN A 123 -2.43 0.19 2.56
CA ASN A 123 -1.51 -0.59 3.39
C ASN A 123 -0.04 -0.37 3.01
N ARG A 124 0.22 -0.01 1.75
CA ARG A 124 1.57 0.17 1.21
C ARG A 124 1.65 1.32 0.22
N PHE A 125 2.69 2.14 0.38
CA PHE A 125 3.13 3.12 -0.59
C PHE A 125 4.64 3.24 -0.52
N THR A 126 5.33 2.95 -1.61
CA THR A 126 6.79 2.88 -1.68
C THR A 126 7.38 4.10 -2.38
N LEU A 127 8.71 4.23 -2.33
CA LEU A 127 9.42 5.23 -3.14
C LEU A 127 9.17 5.05 -4.64
N GLN A 128 9.02 3.80 -5.11
CA GLN A 128 8.70 3.53 -6.50
C GLN A 128 7.31 4.06 -6.87
N ASP A 129 6.33 3.92 -5.96
CA ASP A 129 4.98 4.47 -6.17
C ASP A 129 5.01 6.00 -6.23
N LEU A 130 5.84 6.65 -5.40
CA LEU A 130 6.06 8.09 -5.45
C LEU A 130 6.71 8.54 -6.77
N LEU A 131 7.73 7.84 -7.24
CA LEU A 131 8.39 8.10 -8.54
C LEU A 131 7.41 7.92 -9.70
N ASN A 132 6.64 6.84 -9.70
CA ASN A 132 5.62 6.57 -10.71
C ASN A 132 4.57 7.70 -10.73
N TYR A 133 4.13 8.14 -9.55
CA TYR A 133 3.21 9.26 -9.43
C TYR A 133 3.79 10.56 -10.02
N TRP A 134 5.04 10.88 -9.70
CA TRP A 134 5.75 12.03 -10.25
C TRP A 134 5.80 11.99 -11.78
N TYR A 135 6.21 10.86 -12.35
CA TYR A 135 6.33 10.70 -13.80
C TYR A 135 4.98 10.78 -14.51
N GLU A 136 3.95 10.15 -13.96
CA GLU A 136 2.59 10.23 -14.50
C GLU A 136 2.06 11.67 -14.45
N LYS A 137 2.23 12.37 -13.32
CA LYS A 137 1.71 13.73 -13.18
C LYS A 137 2.40 14.73 -14.07
N MET A 138 3.70 14.56 -14.31
CA MET A 138 4.53 15.47 -15.10
C MET A 138 4.73 15.05 -16.56
N ASP A 139 4.12 13.94 -16.98
CA ASP A 139 4.24 13.41 -18.35
C ASP A 139 5.72 13.19 -18.74
N ILE A 140 6.46 12.53 -17.84
CA ILE A 140 7.87 12.19 -18.02
C ILE A 140 7.98 10.72 -18.42
N ILE A 141 8.73 10.45 -19.47
CA ILE A 141 9.19 9.11 -19.82
C ILE A 141 10.60 8.98 -19.26
N PRO A 142 10.78 8.34 -18.08
CA PRO A 142 12.07 8.30 -17.43
C PRO A 142 13.00 7.28 -18.10
N ASN A 143 14.30 7.55 -18.05
CA ASN A 143 15.36 6.58 -18.33
C ASN A 143 16.12 6.26 -17.03
N ASP A 144 16.99 5.26 -17.05
CA ASP A 144 17.70 4.81 -15.84
C ASP A 144 18.49 5.92 -15.12
N HIS A 145 19.03 6.87 -15.88
CA HIS A 145 19.74 8.01 -15.30
C HIS A 145 18.79 8.96 -14.55
N ILE A 146 17.65 9.30 -15.17
CA ILE A 146 16.61 10.13 -14.55
C ILE A 146 16.04 9.45 -13.30
N ILE A 147 15.78 8.14 -13.37
CA ILE A 147 15.27 7.37 -12.24
C ILE A 147 16.22 7.48 -11.04
N LYS A 148 17.51 7.22 -11.23
CA LYS A 148 18.51 7.31 -10.15
C LYS A 148 18.63 8.73 -9.57
N GLN A 149 18.56 9.75 -10.43
CA GLN A 149 18.63 11.13 -10.00
C GLN A 149 17.42 11.53 -9.14
N ASP A 150 16.22 11.24 -9.63
CA ASP A 150 14.98 11.56 -8.93
C ASP A 150 14.83 10.72 -7.66
N GLU A 151 15.24 9.45 -7.68
CA GLU A 151 15.29 8.58 -6.50
C GLU A 151 16.15 9.21 -5.39
N GLY A 152 17.33 9.71 -5.73
CA GLY A 152 18.20 10.42 -4.79
C GLY A 152 17.52 11.68 -4.22
N LYS A 153 16.85 12.46 -5.06
CA LYS A 153 16.15 13.68 -4.62
C LYS A 153 14.96 13.37 -3.73
N PHE A 154 14.13 12.38 -4.09
CA PHE A 154 12.97 12.02 -3.27
C PHE A 154 13.38 11.38 -1.95
N LYS A 155 14.46 10.59 -1.89
CA LYS A 155 15.03 10.12 -0.61
C LYS A 155 15.45 11.29 0.28
N TYR A 156 16.14 12.28 -0.27
CA TYR A 156 16.49 13.49 0.46
C TYR A 156 15.24 14.23 0.96
N MET A 157 14.24 14.40 0.10
CA MET A 157 13.00 15.09 0.47
C MET A 157 12.19 14.36 1.53
N LEU A 158 12.10 13.02 1.47
CA LEU A 158 11.43 12.20 2.47
C LEU A 158 12.08 12.29 3.86
N GLY A 159 13.34 12.72 3.94
CA GLY A 159 14.00 13.03 5.21
C GLY A 159 13.58 14.37 5.82
N ASN A 160 12.98 15.27 5.03
CA ASN A 160 12.65 16.64 5.43
C ASN A 160 11.14 16.95 5.40
N TYR A 161 10.37 16.18 4.64
CA TYR A 161 8.96 16.43 4.37
C TYR A 161 8.15 15.14 4.48
N THR A 162 6.87 15.28 4.82
CA THR A 162 5.92 14.19 4.84
C THR A 162 5.56 13.73 3.42
N VAL A 163 5.08 12.48 3.29
CA VAL A 163 4.61 11.95 1.99
C VAL A 163 3.44 12.78 1.45
N ASP A 164 2.55 13.27 2.32
CA ASP A 164 1.47 14.16 1.90
C ASP A 164 2.01 15.46 1.31
N GLU A 165 2.93 16.16 2.01
CA GLU A 165 3.55 17.38 1.48
C GLU A 165 4.17 17.14 0.10
N LEU A 166 4.88 16.02 -0.08
CA LEU A 166 5.48 15.69 -1.38
C LEU A 166 4.45 15.49 -2.49
N LEU A 167 3.40 14.72 -2.22
CA LEU A 167 2.35 14.47 -3.21
C LEU A 167 1.56 15.75 -3.54
N PHE A 168 1.26 16.57 -2.55
CA PHE A 168 0.61 17.87 -2.77
C PHE A 168 1.51 18.86 -3.51
N MET A 169 2.83 18.89 -3.25
CA MET A 169 3.76 19.70 -4.05
C MET A 169 3.73 19.29 -5.53
N ILE A 170 3.66 17.99 -5.84
CA ILE A 170 3.53 17.49 -7.22
C ILE A 170 2.22 17.98 -7.86
N ASP A 171 1.10 17.85 -7.15
CA ASP A 171 -0.21 18.28 -7.64
C ASP A 171 -0.28 19.80 -7.87
N VAL A 172 0.20 20.59 -6.90
CA VAL A 172 0.26 22.04 -7.00
C VAL A 172 1.15 22.47 -8.16
N ALA A 173 2.35 21.86 -8.30
CA ALA A 173 3.24 22.15 -9.42
C ALA A 173 2.56 21.89 -10.76
N LYS A 174 1.81 20.79 -10.89
CA LYS A 174 1.06 20.48 -12.11
C LYS A 174 -0.02 21.53 -12.41
N VAL A 175 -0.82 21.87 -11.41
CA VAL A 175 -1.95 22.82 -11.56
C VAL A 175 -1.43 24.22 -11.88
N GLN A 176 -0.53 24.77 -11.07
CA GLN A 176 -0.03 26.13 -11.27
C GLN A 176 0.67 26.30 -12.62
N ARG A 177 1.46 25.31 -13.05
CA ARG A 177 2.16 25.39 -14.34
C ARG A 177 1.17 25.33 -15.49
N LYS A 178 0.13 24.49 -15.41
CA LYS A 178 -0.95 24.45 -16.39
C LYS A 178 -1.68 25.81 -16.48
N GLU A 179 -2.03 26.41 -15.34
CA GLU A 179 -2.71 27.71 -15.28
C GLU A 179 -1.86 28.83 -15.88
N LYS A 180 -0.54 28.81 -15.60
CA LYS A 180 0.44 29.76 -16.15
C LYS A 180 0.90 29.42 -17.57
N GLN A 181 0.30 28.41 -18.21
CA GLN A 181 0.67 27.91 -19.54
C GLN A 181 2.17 27.55 -19.69
N LEU A 182 2.77 27.08 -18.60
CA LEU A 182 4.15 26.61 -18.55
C LEU A 182 4.21 25.10 -18.87
N ARG A 183 5.33 24.65 -19.45
CA ARG A 183 5.63 23.22 -19.63
C ARG A 183 5.59 22.48 -18.30
N THR A 184 5.33 21.18 -18.27
CA THR A 184 5.41 20.38 -17.03
C THR A 184 6.79 20.46 -16.37
N LEU A 185 6.83 20.24 -15.06
CA LEU A 185 8.08 20.27 -14.31
C LEU A 185 8.92 19.04 -14.69
N ARG A 186 10.16 19.25 -15.13
CA ARG A 186 11.06 18.15 -15.55
C ARG A 186 12.09 17.78 -14.49
N ASN A 187 12.26 18.62 -13.47
CA ASN A 187 13.28 18.48 -12.46
C ASN A 187 12.64 18.46 -11.06
N ALA A 188 12.75 17.33 -10.36
CA ALA A 188 12.20 17.17 -9.01
C ALA A 188 12.82 18.15 -7.99
N PHE A 189 14.01 18.69 -8.26
CA PHE A 189 14.66 19.69 -7.40
C PHE A 189 13.87 21.00 -7.29
N GLU A 190 12.99 21.27 -8.24
CA GLU A 190 12.16 22.47 -8.23
C GLU A 190 10.83 22.30 -7.46
N LEU A 191 10.53 21.11 -6.95
CA LEU A 191 9.28 20.85 -6.22
C LEU A 191 9.16 21.69 -4.93
N GLU A 192 10.27 21.99 -4.27
CA GLU A 192 10.28 22.77 -3.01
C GLU A 192 9.74 24.19 -3.19
N LYS A 193 9.73 24.71 -4.43
CA LYS A 193 9.12 26.00 -4.76
C LYS A 193 7.60 26.04 -4.54
N TYR A 194 6.95 24.88 -4.42
CA TYR A 194 5.50 24.74 -4.27
C TYR A 194 5.09 24.28 -2.87
N LEU A 195 6.02 24.27 -1.90
CA LEU A 195 5.79 23.75 -0.55
C LEU A 195 4.72 24.54 0.21
N GLU A 196 4.79 25.86 0.16
CA GLU A 196 3.87 26.73 0.92
C GLU A 196 2.44 26.56 0.42
N GLU A 197 2.22 26.56 -0.90
CA GLU A 197 0.90 26.31 -1.45
C GLU A 197 0.43 24.87 -1.22
N ALA A 198 1.33 23.88 -1.21
CA ALA A 198 1.00 22.51 -0.85
C ALA A 198 0.47 22.42 0.60
N ARG A 199 1.14 23.10 1.54
CA ARG A 199 0.71 23.18 2.95
C ARG A 199 -0.63 23.88 3.11
N ASP A 200 -0.86 24.97 2.38
CA ASP A 200 -2.16 25.64 2.35
C ASP A 200 -3.28 24.70 1.87
N PHE A 201 -3.02 23.92 0.81
CA PHE A 201 -3.96 22.93 0.30
C PHE A 201 -4.24 21.83 1.32
N ILE A 202 -3.20 21.31 1.97
CA ILE A 202 -3.34 20.31 3.04
C ILE A 202 -4.21 20.89 4.15
N GLN A 203 -3.87 22.06 4.69
CA GLN A 203 -4.58 22.68 5.80
C GLN A 203 -6.07 22.90 5.48
N ARG A 204 -6.39 23.39 4.28
CA ARG A 204 -7.79 23.54 3.83
C ARG A 204 -8.51 22.20 3.80
N LYS A 205 -7.86 21.17 3.28
CA LYS A 205 -8.43 19.81 3.21
C LYS A 205 -8.63 19.21 4.59
N GLU A 206 -7.68 19.42 5.50
CA GLU A 206 -7.84 19.01 6.90
C GLU A 206 -9.04 19.67 7.55
N ASN A 207 -9.19 20.98 7.40
CA ASN A 207 -10.28 21.74 8.00
C ASN A 207 -11.64 21.23 7.49
N ILE A 208 -11.76 20.99 6.17
CA ILE A 208 -12.96 20.40 5.59
C ILE A 208 -13.25 19.03 6.20
N HIS A 209 -12.25 18.14 6.28
CA HIS A 209 -12.46 16.79 6.82
C HIS A 209 -12.77 16.77 8.31
N LYS A 210 -12.19 17.70 9.09
CA LYS A 210 -12.52 17.87 10.51
C LYS A 210 -14.00 18.28 10.67
N VAL A 211 -14.48 19.21 9.85
CA VAL A 211 -15.88 19.66 9.88
C VAL A 211 -16.84 18.56 9.42
N THR A 212 -16.48 17.78 8.40
CA THR A 212 -17.34 16.69 7.88
C THR A 212 -17.22 15.37 8.66
N GLY A 213 -16.31 15.27 9.64
CA GLY A 213 -16.07 14.06 10.42
C GLY A 213 -15.35 12.93 9.67
N ILE A 214 -14.68 13.26 8.56
CA ILE A 214 -13.92 12.34 7.69
C ILE A 214 -12.41 12.50 7.92
N ASN A 215 -12.02 12.83 9.14
CA ASN A 215 -10.63 12.96 9.60
C ASN A 215 -10.14 11.69 10.32
N ARG A 216 -10.73 10.54 9.99
CA ARG A 216 -10.42 9.22 10.54
C ARG A 216 -10.75 8.14 9.52
N GLU A 217 -10.14 6.97 9.68
CA GLU A 217 -10.50 5.82 8.87
C GLU A 217 -11.94 5.36 9.14
N ILE A 218 -12.66 5.05 8.06
CA ILE A 218 -13.98 4.47 8.07
C ILE A 218 -13.83 3.11 7.39
N LYS A 219 -13.77 2.06 8.21
CA LYS A 219 -13.48 0.71 7.72
C LYS A 219 -14.60 0.19 6.83
N ARG A 220 -14.22 -0.59 5.81
CA ARG A 220 -15.18 -1.30 4.99
C ARG A 220 -15.97 -2.27 5.87
N HIS A 221 -17.29 -2.08 5.95
CA HIS A 221 -18.14 -3.10 6.54
C HIS A 221 -17.98 -4.38 5.73
N ALA A 222 -17.49 -5.45 6.37
CA ALA A 222 -17.55 -6.78 5.78
C ALA A 222 -19.01 -7.01 5.37
N LYS A 223 -19.27 -7.25 4.09
CA LYS A 223 -20.58 -7.76 3.70
C LYS A 223 -20.80 -9.00 4.55
N ASN A 224 -21.80 -8.97 5.44
CA ASN A 224 -22.36 -10.18 6.01
C ASN A 224 -22.63 -11.11 4.83
N SER A 225 -21.86 -12.19 4.72
CA SER A 225 -22.12 -13.31 3.83
C SER A 225 -23.30 -14.15 4.33
N ASP A 226 -24.24 -13.54 5.05
CA ASP A 226 -25.45 -14.13 5.61
C ASP A 226 -26.64 -13.29 5.15
N THR A 227 -27.10 -13.54 3.93
CA THR A 227 -28.52 -13.43 3.51
C THR A 227 -28.62 -13.94 2.06
N ALA A 228 -28.28 -15.21 1.87
CA ALA A 228 -28.79 -16.00 0.76
C ALA A 228 -28.83 -17.47 1.20
N LYS A 229 -29.68 -17.76 2.19
CA LYS A 229 -30.25 -19.11 2.31
C LYS A 229 -31.49 -19.15 1.40
N PRO A 230 -31.60 -20.10 0.45
CA PRO A 230 -32.90 -20.68 0.16
C PRO A 230 -33.43 -21.44 1.38
#